data_AF-R7V1M3-F1
#
_entry.id   AF-R7V1M3-F1
#
_cell.length_a   1.000
_cell.length_b   1.000
_cell.length_c   1.000
_cell.angle_alpha   90.00
_cell.angle_beta   90.00
_cell.angle_gamma   90.00
#
_symmetry.space_group_name_H-M   'P 1'
#
loop_
_entity.id
_entity.type
_entity.pdbx_description
1 polymer ?
#
loop_
_entity_poly.entity_id
_entity_poly.type
_entity_poly.pdbx_seq_one_letter_code
_entity_poly.pdbx_strand_id
1 'polypeptide(L)'
;FSREPNNLKSRHSFYHNGLIHPRTVGVEAAPGGKGVVLVTRNARKANNRPAKGVSRTELKRGQRATLRAISNSLKAYRPDLKKVGSSCHSDLHSRMAGVSP
;
A
#
# COMPACT_ATOMS: atom_id res chain seq x y z
N PHE A 1 17.18 5.99 -3.87
CA PHE A 1 15.98 5.30 -3.33
C PHE A 1 15.32 6.24 -2.33
N SER A 2 13.99 6.41 -2.38
CA SER A 2 13.26 7.34 -1.49
C SER A 2 12.57 6.57 -0.37
N ARG A 3 12.98 6.81 0.89
CA ARG A 3 12.46 6.10 2.07
C ARG A 3 11.15 6.67 2.62
N GLU A 4 10.43 7.42 1.80
CA GLU A 4 9.19 8.06 2.22
C GLU A 4 8.08 7.02 2.51
N PRO A 5 7.25 7.24 3.53
CA PRO A 5 6.10 6.38 3.79
C PRO A 5 5.11 6.42 2.62
N ASN A 6 4.41 5.32 2.36
CA ASN A 6 3.47 5.17 1.23
C ASN A 6 4.09 5.32 -0.16
N ASN A 7 5.37 4.94 -0.34
CA ASN A 7 6.02 4.82 -1.65
C ASN A 7 6.18 3.34 -2.05
N LEU A 8 5.29 2.84 -2.92
CA LEU A 8 5.22 1.41 -3.29
C LEU A 8 6.47 0.87 -4.02
N LYS A 9 7.21 1.73 -4.73
CA LYS A 9 8.43 1.33 -5.48
C LYS A 9 9.71 1.91 -4.89
N SER A 10 9.58 2.79 -3.92
CA SER A 10 10.70 3.54 -3.34
C SER A 10 11.60 4.23 -4.39
N ARG A 11 10.95 4.68 -5.47
CA ARG A 11 11.57 5.48 -6.52
C ARG A 11 11.21 6.93 -6.29
N HIS A 12 12.17 7.82 -6.51
CA HIS A 12 11.87 9.25 -6.58
C HIS A 12 11.15 9.51 -7.90
N SER A 13 9.83 9.68 -7.82
CA SER A 13 8.95 9.89 -8.96
C SER A 13 7.72 10.62 -8.45
N PHE A 14 7.26 11.62 -9.20
CA PHE A 14 6.06 12.37 -8.87
C PHE A 14 4.88 11.43 -8.58
N TYR A 15 4.63 10.43 -9.43
CA TYR A 15 3.47 9.53 -9.31
C TYR A 15 3.50 8.60 -8.10
N HIS A 16 4.68 8.27 -7.58
CA HIS A 16 4.86 7.30 -6.49
C HIS A 16 5.14 7.97 -5.14
N ASN A 17 5.17 9.30 -5.09
CA ASN A 17 5.45 10.06 -3.88
C ASN A 17 4.30 9.96 -2.87
N GLY A 18 4.62 9.66 -1.61
CA GLY A 18 3.65 9.44 -0.53
C GLY A 18 3.25 10.70 0.25
N LEU A 19 3.92 11.82 0.01
CA LEU A 19 3.74 13.08 0.76
C LEU A 19 2.95 14.12 -0.03
N ILE A 20 3.28 14.27 -1.32
CA ILE A 20 2.72 15.31 -2.20
C ILE A 20 1.27 15.03 -2.56
N HIS A 21 0.92 13.75 -2.78
CA HIS A 21 -0.42 13.41 -3.23
C HIS A 21 -1.43 13.40 -2.08
N PRO A 22 -2.65 13.93 -2.29
CA PRO A 22 -3.73 13.85 -1.30
C PRO A 22 -4.22 12.41 -1.13
N ARG A 23 -4.11 11.60 -2.18
CA ARG A 23 -4.45 10.17 -2.20
C ARG A 23 -3.18 9.34 -2.39
N THR A 24 -2.82 8.57 -1.37
CA THR A 24 -1.64 7.70 -1.40
C THR A 24 -1.99 6.32 -0.89
N VAL A 25 -1.19 5.35 -1.33
CA VAL A 25 -1.38 3.94 -1.03
C VAL A 25 -0.04 3.34 -0.63
N GLY A 26 -0.02 2.68 0.52
CA GLY A 26 1.09 1.89 1.02
C GLY A 26 0.65 0.44 1.20
N VAL A 27 1.61 -0.47 1.09
CA VAL A 27 1.43 -1.90 1.35
C VAL A 27 2.52 -2.30 2.34
N GLU A 28 2.12 -2.72 3.53
CA GLU A 28 3.01 -3.01 4.65
C GLU A 28 2.76 -4.40 5.20
N ALA A 29 3.76 -5.02 5.83
CA ALA A 29 3.59 -6.30 6.51
C ALA A 29 2.72 -6.10 7.76
N ALA A 30 1.80 -7.02 8.02
CA ALA A 30 1.05 -6.99 9.26
C ALA A 30 1.97 -7.26 10.46
N PRO A 31 1.77 -6.58 11.61
CA PRO A 31 2.63 -6.72 12.79
C PRO A 31 2.64 -8.15 13.35
N GLY A 32 1.59 -8.94 13.09
CA GLY A 32 1.49 -10.35 13.51
C GLY A 32 2.16 -11.36 12.56
N GLY A 33 2.96 -10.91 11.58
CA GLY A 33 3.66 -11.78 10.62
C GLY A 33 2.74 -12.54 9.63
N LYS A 34 1.41 -12.40 9.77
CA LYS A 34 0.40 -13.03 8.94
C LYS A 34 -0.47 -11.97 8.28
N GLY A 35 -0.36 -11.90 6.95
CA GLY A 35 -1.14 -10.99 6.12
C GLY A 35 -0.46 -9.65 5.85
N VAL A 36 -1.22 -8.76 5.22
CA VAL A 36 -0.72 -7.48 4.67
C VAL A 36 -1.64 -6.36 5.11
N VAL A 37 -1.08 -5.20 5.40
CA VAL A 37 -1.82 -3.98 5.73
C VAL A 37 -1.83 -3.07 4.51
N LEU A 38 -3.03 -2.72 4.07
CA LEU A 38 -3.22 -1.67 3.08
C LEU A 38 -3.33 -0.33 3.81
N VAL A 39 -2.40 0.57 3.53
CA VAL A 39 -2.37 1.92 4.08
C VAL A 39 -2.92 2.86 3.02
N THR A 40 -3.96 3.62 3.34
CA THR A 40 -4.53 4.62 2.43
C THR A 40 -4.66 5.96 3.12
N ARG A 41 -4.48 7.04 2.37
CA ARG A 41 -4.59 8.40 2.90
C ARG A 41 -5.97 8.99 2.63
N ASN A 42 -6.68 9.45 3.64
CA ASN A 42 -7.93 10.17 3.41
C ASN A 42 -7.61 11.60 2.94
N ALA A 43 -7.86 11.87 1.65
CA ALA A 43 -7.58 13.16 1.01
C ALA A 43 -8.15 14.37 1.77
N ARG A 44 -9.35 14.23 2.35
CA ARG A 44 -10.02 15.34 3.05
C ARG A 44 -9.39 15.64 4.41
N LYS A 45 -8.91 14.61 5.11
CA LYS A 45 -8.37 14.76 6.48
C LYS A 45 -6.87 14.99 6.47
N ALA A 46 -6.15 14.37 5.54
CA ALA A 46 -4.70 14.30 5.58
C ALA A 46 -3.99 15.62 5.30
N ASN A 47 -4.62 16.55 4.58
CA ASN A 47 -4.00 17.83 4.24
C ASN A 47 -3.81 18.71 5.48
N ASN A 48 -4.79 18.73 6.38
CA ASN A 48 -4.78 19.62 7.55
C ASN A 48 -4.56 18.85 8.87
N ARG A 49 -4.75 17.52 8.87
CA ARG A 49 -4.65 16.66 10.06
C ARG A 49 -3.87 15.39 9.74
N PRO A 50 -2.52 15.47 9.63
CA PRO A 50 -1.70 14.35 9.21
C PRO A 50 -1.89 13.11 10.10
N ALA A 51 -2.03 13.31 11.42
CA ALA A 51 -2.24 12.23 12.39
C ALA A 51 -3.54 11.42 12.15
N LYS A 52 -4.61 12.07 11.66
CA LYS A 52 -5.93 11.44 11.41
C LYS A 52 -6.16 11.14 9.93
N GLY A 53 -5.16 11.40 9.09
CA GLY A 53 -5.24 11.32 7.64
C GLY A 53 -4.95 9.94 7.06
N VAL A 54 -4.55 8.97 7.89
CA VAL A 54 -4.11 7.64 7.43
C VAL A 54 -5.08 6.58 7.93
N SER A 55 -5.62 5.80 7.01
CA SER A 55 -6.46 4.64 7.28
C SER A 55 -5.66 3.37 6.99
N ARG A 56 -5.62 2.46 7.97
CA ARG A 56 -4.95 1.16 7.84
C ARG A 56 -6.01 0.06 7.84
N THR A 57 -5.99 -0.79 6.82
CA THR A 57 -6.86 -1.95 6.73
C THR A 57 -6.03 -3.22 6.71
N GLU A 58 -6.17 -4.03 7.76
CA GLU A 58 -5.48 -5.30 7.87
C GLU A 58 -6.18 -6.37 7.03
N LEU A 59 -5.44 -7.02 6.14
CA LEU A 59 -5.91 -8.09 5.28
C LEU A 59 -5.21 -9.39 5.69
N LYS A 60 -5.89 -10.19 6.51
CA LYS A 60 -5.39 -11.47 7.06
C LYS A 60 -5.88 -12.71 6.29
N ARG A 61 -6.46 -12.52 5.11
CA ARG A 61 -6.97 -13.62 4.28
C ARG A 61 -5.84 -14.27 3.45
N GLY A 62 -6.17 -15.34 2.71
CA GLY A 62 -5.21 -15.97 1.79
C GLY A 62 -4.76 -15.07 0.64
N GLN A 63 -3.59 -15.35 0.08
CA GLN A 63 -2.87 -14.51 -0.90
C GLN A 63 -3.74 -14.07 -2.09
N ARG A 64 -4.50 -14.99 -2.70
CA ARG A 64 -5.38 -14.67 -3.84
C ARG A 64 -6.53 -13.72 -3.44
N ALA A 65 -7.08 -13.91 -2.24
CA ALA A 65 -8.16 -13.07 -1.73
C ALA A 65 -7.65 -11.66 -1.39
N THR A 66 -6.46 -11.55 -0.82
CA THR A 66 -5.83 -10.25 -0.50
C THR A 66 -5.44 -9.50 -1.76
N LEU A 67 -4.87 -10.17 -2.77
CA LEU A 67 -4.58 -9.57 -4.09
C LEU A 67 -5.84 -9.00 -4.75
N ARG A 68 -6.96 -9.74 -4.71
CA ARG A 68 -8.24 -9.28 -5.24
C ARG A 68 -8.77 -8.08 -4.46
N ALA A 69 -8.70 -8.12 -3.13
CA ALA A 69 -9.13 -7.00 -2.28
C ALA A 69 -8.34 -5.72 -2.59
N ILE A 70 -7.01 -5.80 -2.68
CA ILE A 70 -6.13 -4.67 -3.01
C ILE A 70 -6.41 -4.16 -4.43
N SER A 71 -6.55 -5.07 -5.40
CA SER A 71 -6.86 -4.70 -6.79
C SER A 71 -8.18 -3.96 -6.92
N ASN A 72 -9.20 -4.37 -6.15
CA ASN A 72 -10.52 -3.76 -6.15
C ASN A 72 -10.52 -2.41 -5.43
N SER A 73 -9.83 -2.29 -4.28
CA SER A 73 -9.69 -1.01 -3.59
C SER A 73 -8.95 0.03 -4.43
N LEU A 74 -7.91 -0.40 -5.15
CA LEU A 74 -7.15 0.48 -6.04
C LEU A 74 -7.93 0.90 -7.28
N LYS A 75 -8.79 0.04 -7.82
CA LYS A 75 -9.59 0.33 -9.02
C LYS A 75 -10.42 1.62 -8.87
N ALA A 76 -11.06 1.81 -7.72
CA ALA A 76 -11.89 2.99 -7.45
C ALA A 76 -11.09 4.19 -6.93
N TYR A 77 -9.91 3.94 -6.34
CA TYR A 77 -9.18 4.94 -5.58
C TYR A 77 -8.01 5.57 -6.35
N ARG A 78 -7.12 4.73 -6.91
CA ARG A 78 -5.95 5.10 -7.73
C ARG A 78 -5.64 3.98 -8.74
N PRO A 79 -6.30 3.99 -9.92
CA PRO A 79 -6.18 2.90 -10.90
C PRO A 79 -4.77 2.82 -11.51
N ASP A 80 -4.05 3.93 -11.54
CA ASP A 80 -2.65 4.06 -11.99
C ASP A 80 -1.70 3.17 -11.16
N LEU A 81 -1.94 3.07 -9.85
CA LEU A 81 -1.11 2.28 -8.94
C LEU A 81 -1.52 0.82 -8.85
N LYS A 82 -2.58 0.38 -9.53
CA LYS A 82 -3.13 -0.98 -9.40
C LYS A 82 -2.08 -2.06 -9.65
N LYS A 83 -1.36 -1.99 -10.78
CA LYS A 83 -0.32 -2.96 -11.14
C LYS A 83 0.81 -2.98 -10.12
N VAL A 84 1.21 -1.78 -9.69
CA VAL A 84 2.31 -1.58 -8.74
C VAL A 84 1.95 -2.10 -7.35
N GLY A 85 0.73 -1.83 -6.87
CA GLY A 85 0.24 -2.30 -5.58
C GLY A 85 0.13 -3.82 -5.53
N SER A 86 -0.35 -4.46 -6.60
CA SER A 86 -0.40 -5.92 -6.69
C SER A 86 1.00 -6.55 -6.70
N SER A 87 1.96 -5.97 -7.43
CA SER A 87 3.36 -6.42 -7.44
C SER A 87 4.01 -6.27 -6.07
N CYS A 88 3.85 -5.11 -5.42
CA CYS A 88 4.40 -4.87 -4.09
C CYS A 88 3.82 -5.86 -3.06
N HIS A 89 2.53 -6.19 -3.17
CA HIS A 89 1.91 -7.22 -2.34
C HIS A 89 2.52 -8.61 -2.58
N SER A 90 2.70 -9.04 -3.84
CA SER A 90 3.31 -10.35 -4.12
C SER A 90 4.73 -10.41 -3.58
N ASP A 91 5.54 -9.36 -3.79
CA ASP A 91 6.92 -9.29 -3.32
C ASP A 91 6.98 -9.37 -1.78
N LEU A 92 6.09 -8.64 -1.10
CA LEU A 92 5.98 -8.67 0.34
C LEU A 92 5.53 -10.04 0.86
N HIS A 93 4.59 -10.70 0.16
CA HIS A 93 4.12 -12.03 0.52
C HIS A 93 5.24 -13.07 0.39
N SER A 94 6.00 -13.06 -0.72
CA SER A 94 7.16 -13.95 -0.91
C SER A 94 8.24 -13.71 0.15
N ARG A 95 8.52 -12.45 0.48
CA ARG A 95 9.45 -12.07 1.57
C ARG A 95 9.01 -12.61 2.93
N MET A 96 7.72 -12.50 3.26
CA MET A 96 7.18 -13.05 4.51
C MET A 96 7.19 -14.59 4.53
N ALA A 97 7.08 -15.24 3.37
CA ALA A 97 7.16 -16.68 3.23
C ALA A 97 8.59 -17.23 3.23
N GLY A 98 9.62 -16.38 3.30
CA GLY A 98 11.03 -16.80 3.22
C GLY A 98 11.45 -17.31 1.84
N VAL A 99 10.64 -17.08 0.81
CA VAL A 99 10.95 -17.43 -0.57
C VAL A 99 11.58 -16.20 -1.20
N SER A 100 12.92 -16.20 -1.27
CA SER A 100 13.69 -15.18 -2.00
C SER A 100 13.25 -15.16 -3.48
N PRO A 101 13.19 -13.98 -4.11
CA PRO A 101 12.76 -13.85 -5.52
C PRO A 101 13.74 -14.50 -6.50
#